data_AF-A0A5E4Z617-F1
#
_entry.id   AF-A0A5E4Z617-F1
#
_cell.length_a   1.000
_cell.length_b   1.000
_cell.length_c   1.000
_cell.angle_alpha   90.00
_cell.angle_beta   90.00
_cell.angle_gamma   90.00
#
_symmetry.space_group_name_H-M   'P 1'
#
loop_
_entity.id
_entity.type
_entity.pdbx_description
1 polymer ?
#
loop_
_entity_poly.entity_id
_entity_poly.type
_entity_poly.pdbx_seq_one_letter_code
_entity_poly.pdbx_strand_id
1 'polypeptide(L)'
;MADRPDRTDRTDRPASASADAAYTSQTPHVPHMPQTASRMAASLVVLRERASGMEVLLLRRAVRANDFSSDAYVFPGGVVDAGDRRAHGVCDDLDDATASARLRIPEGGLDYYVAAIRECFEETGVLFAQDVAGTALDPQRLDALRAQREALHDGTIDIASLCQSSNVRLAPRHLHYLSHWVTPLALPKRFDTRFFLAMLPSDQPVDVDRIETAAHRWMRPQYALTHADQLRLLPPTRKLLAWLDGMDSAAQAIATASALREIPRIQPRLAQGKRGRWPITPDEPAWAELSLVDPAEQGTGSYDIEPGRIVTLMPGVLRVSASNPGMMTGPGTNTYLIGGGPQNAWAVIDPGPDDAAHIDAILRAATGAVRQIFVTHTHRDHSPGARLLKEKTGATTYGMAALHDEGQDTSFVPDVTLADGDEVTLPDGRRLRAIHTPGHAANHLCYGLNEASLVFTGDHVMQGSTVVINPPDGHMATYLASLEKLAALDARWLAPGHGFVMDRPAQRIARLIAHRLAREASTLAALRQVGPASIETLTPVVYADVPAARHAVAKRSLRAHLEKLAEDGRAAVSSDGRWRSLEATDAA
;
A
#
# COMPACT_ATOMS: atom_id res chain seq x y z
N MET A 1 -7.18 -48.56 -75.70
CA MET A 1 -7.64 -49.82 -75.08
C MET A 1 -7.68 -49.55 -73.58
N ALA A 2 -8.82 -49.18 -73.01
CA ALA A 2 -9.94 -50.08 -72.62
C ALA A 2 -9.40 -51.22 -71.74
N ASP A 3 -9.89 -51.51 -70.52
CA ASP A 3 -11.23 -51.27 -69.96
C ASP A 3 -11.20 -51.47 -68.42
N ARG A 4 -12.27 -51.01 -67.75
CA ARG A 4 -12.60 -51.09 -66.29
C ARG A 4 -12.95 -52.55 -65.84
N PRO A 5 -13.54 -52.90 -64.65
CA PRO A 5 -14.07 -52.12 -63.51
C PRO A 5 -14.02 -52.75 -62.06
N ASP A 6 -14.52 -51.94 -61.11
CA ASP A 6 -15.41 -52.20 -59.94
C ASP A 6 -15.01 -52.88 -58.58
N ARG A 7 -15.27 -52.09 -57.51
CA ARG A 7 -15.96 -52.33 -56.21
C ARG A 7 -15.56 -53.41 -55.19
N THR A 8 -15.33 -52.96 -53.95
CA THR A 8 -16.04 -53.24 -52.65
C THR A 8 -15.06 -53.06 -51.47
N ASP A 9 -15.22 -52.04 -50.62
CA ASP A 9 -15.89 -51.96 -49.31
C ASP A 9 -15.14 -52.59 -48.10
N ARG A 10 -14.82 -51.72 -47.11
CA ARG A 10 -14.44 -51.92 -45.67
C ARG A 10 -13.24 -52.86 -45.35
N THR A 11 -12.25 -52.50 -44.53
CA THR A 11 -12.28 -52.03 -43.13
C THR A 11 -10.93 -51.40 -42.70
N ASP A 12 -10.95 -50.76 -41.52
CA ASP A 12 -9.86 -50.61 -40.53
C ASP A 12 -8.85 -49.44 -40.59
N ARG A 13 -9.04 -48.56 -39.59
CA ARG A 13 -8.06 -47.65 -38.98
C ARG A 13 -6.93 -48.46 -38.34
N PRO A 14 -5.70 -47.91 -38.24
CA PRO A 14 -5.36 -47.34 -36.94
C PRO A 14 -4.48 -46.07 -36.94
N ALA A 15 -4.66 -45.33 -35.84
CA ALA A 15 -3.70 -44.53 -35.07
C ALA A 15 -2.84 -43.44 -35.75
N SER A 16 -3.23 -42.19 -35.46
CA SER A 16 -2.45 -40.96 -35.60
C SER A 16 -1.37 -40.84 -34.52
N ALA A 17 -0.13 -40.55 -34.92
CA ALA A 17 0.94 -40.11 -34.04
C ALA A 17 0.92 -38.57 -33.90
N SER A 18 1.05 -38.11 -32.66
CA SER A 18 1.07 -36.71 -32.21
C SER A 18 2.38 -36.02 -32.57
N ALA A 19 2.30 -34.78 -33.07
CA ALA A 19 3.43 -33.88 -33.20
C ALA A 19 3.40 -32.86 -32.06
N ASP A 20 4.26 -33.07 -31.07
CA ASP A 20 4.57 -32.10 -30.02
C ASP A 20 5.44 -30.98 -30.62
N ALA A 21 4.86 -29.80 -30.80
CA ALA A 21 5.59 -28.58 -31.07
C ALA A 21 5.80 -27.83 -29.74
N ALA A 22 7.00 -27.95 -29.18
CA ALA A 22 7.42 -27.24 -27.98
C ALA A 22 7.44 -25.72 -28.23
N TYR A 23 6.56 -25.01 -27.53
CA TYR A 23 6.55 -23.54 -27.47
C TYR A 23 7.68 -23.09 -26.55
N THR A 24 8.83 -22.72 -27.10
CA THR A 24 9.91 -22.09 -26.33
C THR A 24 9.48 -20.70 -25.88
N SER A 25 9.26 -20.53 -24.58
CA SER A 25 9.02 -19.24 -23.93
C SER A 25 10.28 -18.37 -23.98
N GLN A 26 10.41 -17.52 -25.00
CA GLN A 26 11.38 -16.43 -24.96
C GLN A 26 10.79 -15.30 -24.12
N THR A 27 11.21 -15.21 -22.86
CA THR A 27 11.07 -14.00 -22.04
C THR A 27 11.71 -12.83 -22.79
N PRO A 28 11.02 -11.69 -22.98
CA PRO A 28 11.62 -10.52 -23.59
C PRO A 28 12.85 -10.10 -22.77
N HIS A 29 14.00 -10.01 -23.44
CA HIS A 29 15.25 -9.56 -22.85
C HIS A 29 15.12 -8.09 -22.49
N VAL A 30 14.72 -7.79 -21.26
CA VAL A 30 14.80 -6.43 -20.71
C VAL A 30 16.28 -6.07 -20.66
N PRO A 31 16.73 -4.96 -21.27
CA PRO A 31 18.11 -4.50 -21.12
C PRO A 31 18.39 -4.30 -19.64
N HIS A 32 19.32 -5.07 -19.07
CA HIS A 32 19.77 -4.88 -17.70
C HIS A 32 20.62 -3.61 -17.67
N MET A 33 19.99 -2.46 -17.41
CA MET A 33 20.74 -1.24 -17.12
C MET A 33 21.57 -1.50 -15.85
N PRO A 34 22.88 -1.21 -15.85
CA PRO A 34 23.71 -1.40 -14.67
C PRO A 34 23.13 -0.58 -13.51
N GLN A 35 22.63 -1.28 -12.50
CA GLN A 35 22.05 -0.64 -11.32
C GLN A 35 23.17 0.05 -10.55
N THR A 36 23.01 1.34 -10.26
CA THR A 36 23.96 2.06 -9.39
C THR A 36 23.88 1.46 -7.98
N ALA A 37 25.04 0.99 -7.49
CA ALA A 37 25.15 0.47 -6.13
C ALA A 37 24.74 1.56 -5.13
N SER A 38 23.89 1.20 -4.17
CA SER A 38 23.52 2.11 -3.09
C SER A 38 24.66 2.25 -2.10
N ARG A 39 24.94 3.48 -1.66
CA ARG A 39 25.88 3.76 -0.56
C ARG A 39 25.21 3.41 0.76
N MET A 40 25.92 2.71 1.64
CA MET A 40 25.42 2.44 2.98
C MET A 40 25.40 3.73 3.79
N ALA A 41 24.34 3.98 4.54
CA ALA A 41 24.17 5.20 5.29
C ALA A 41 23.48 4.95 6.63
N ALA A 42 23.68 5.86 7.57
CA ALA A 42 23.02 5.86 8.86
C ALA A 42 22.51 7.26 9.20
N SER A 43 21.33 7.35 9.79
CA SER A 43 20.73 8.62 10.21
C SER A 43 20.16 8.52 11.61
N LEU A 44 20.24 9.61 12.36
CA LEU A 44 19.87 9.66 13.76
C LEU A 44 18.70 10.61 13.99
N VAL A 45 17.58 10.05 14.44
CA VAL A 45 16.42 10.80 14.91
C VAL A 45 16.67 11.16 16.37
N VAL A 46 17.00 12.42 16.63
CA VAL A 46 17.27 12.91 18.00
C VAL A 46 16.03 13.55 18.58
N LEU A 47 15.59 13.06 19.74
CA LEU A 47 14.44 13.55 20.48
C LEU A 47 14.86 14.37 21.69
N ARG A 48 14.00 15.31 22.11
CA ARG A 48 14.05 15.90 23.45
C ARG A 48 12.65 16.09 23.99
N GLU A 49 12.52 16.04 25.32
CA GLU A 49 11.26 16.33 26.00
C GLU A 49 11.25 17.78 26.50
N ARG A 50 10.11 18.46 26.37
CA ARG A 50 9.86 19.81 26.89
C ARG A 50 8.49 19.84 27.55
N ALA A 51 8.20 20.87 28.34
CA ALA A 51 6.88 21.04 28.94
C ALA A 51 5.75 21.12 27.88
N SER A 52 6.08 21.56 26.67
CA SER A 52 5.19 21.58 25.51
C SER A 52 5.07 20.25 24.76
N GLY A 53 5.72 19.19 25.24
CA GLY A 53 5.78 17.86 24.64
C GLY A 53 7.05 17.59 23.83
N MET A 54 7.09 16.39 23.24
CA MET A 54 8.22 15.86 22.49
C MET A 54 8.56 16.73 21.26
N GLU A 55 9.85 17.00 21.09
CA GLU A 55 10.41 17.65 19.92
C GLU A 55 11.49 16.77 19.27
N VAL A 56 11.66 16.94 17.96
CA VAL A 56 12.66 16.25 17.15
C VAL A 56 13.59 17.25 16.47
N LEU A 57 14.87 16.92 16.40
CA LEU A 57 15.87 17.71 15.70
C LEU A 57 15.77 17.49 14.19
N LEU A 58 15.58 18.57 13.43
CA LEU A 58 15.62 18.59 11.98
C LEU A 58 16.67 19.58 11.48
N LEU A 59 17.45 19.14 10.49
CA LEU A 59 18.48 19.93 9.83
C LEU A 59 17.99 20.36 8.44
N ARG A 60 18.16 21.64 8.11
CA ARG A 60 17.91 22.17 6.78
C ARG A 60 19.19 22.05 5.95
N ARG A 61 19.16 21.21 4.91
CA ARG A 61 20.31 21.04 4.02
C ARG A 61 20.63 22.33 3.26
N ALA A 62 21.92 22.62 3.07
CA ALA A 62 22.37 23.73 2.26
C ALA A 62 21.83 23.63 0.81
N VAL A 63 21.61 24.78 0.19
CA VAL A 63 21.12 24.83 -1.20
C VAL A 63 22.25 24.43 -2.13
N ARG A 64 22.13 23.26 -2.77
CA ARG A 64 23.03 22.77 -3.81
C ARG A 64 22.27 22.65 -5.14
N ALA A 65 22.87 23.09 -6.25
CA ALA A 65 22.27 22.92 -7.58
C ALA A 65 22.21 21.43 -7.95
N ASN A 66 21.12 21.01 -8.60
CA ASN A 66 20.90 19.63 -9.07
C ASN A 66 20.87 18.53 -7.97
N ASP A 67 20.53 18.88 -6.73
CA ASP A 67 20.24 17.92 -5.66
C ASP A 67 18.74 17.94 -5.31
N PHE A 68 18.05 16.81 -5.50
CA PHE A 68 16.61 16.67 -5.21
C PHE A 68 16.26 16.99 -3.75
N SER A 69 17.22 16.76 -2.85
CA SER A 69 17.13 17.00 -1.41
C SER A 69 17.72 18.33 -0.95
N SER A 70 18.15 19.17 -1.90
CA SER A 70 18.56 20.56 -1.63
C SER A 70 17.44 21.30 -0.89
N ASP A 71 17.78 22.04 0.17
CA ASP A 71 16.83 22.81 0.99
C ASP A 71 15.80 21.96 1.77
N ALA A 72 15.90 20.64 1.75
CA ALA A 72 15.02 19.76 2.50
C ALA A 72 15.39 19.71 3.99
N TYR A 73 14.38 19.57 4.85
CA TYR A 73 14.59 19.23 6.26
C TYR A 73 14.75 17.72 6.43
N VAL A 74 15.84 17.30 7.06
CA VAL A 74 16.26 15.90 7.26
C VAL A 74 16.71 15.66 8.70
N PHE A 75 16.88 14.40 9.07
CA PHE A 75 17.60 14.04 10.30
C PHE A 75 19.11 14.09 10.05
N PRO A 76 19.94 14.32 11.08
CA PRO A 76 21.38 14.19 10.92
C PRO A 76 21.78 12.80 10.44
N GLY A 77 22.79 12.73 9.58
CA GLY A 77 23.30 11.45 9.10
C GLY A 77 23.95 11.48 7.73
N GLY A 78 24.74 10.45 7.46
CA GLY A 78 25.52 10.35 6.23
C GLY A 78 25.97 8.93 5.93
N VAL A 79 27.05 8.82 5.18
CA VAL A 79 27.54 7.55 4.62
C VAL A 79 28.35 6.80 5.67
N VAL A 80 28.20 5.48 5.72
CA VAL A 80 29.07 4.62 6.52
C VAL A 80 30.46 4.61 5.89
N ASP A 81 31.46 5.04 6.63
CA ASP A 81 32.86 5.13 6.21
C ASP A 81 33.66 3.91 6.72
N ALA A 82 34.74 3.55 6.02
CA ALA A 82 35.64 2.48 6.45
C ALA A 82 36.28 2.76 7.83
N GLY A 83 36.40 4.02 8.23
CA GLY A 83 36.87 4.46 9.54
C GLY A 83 35.90 4.17 10.68
N ASP A 84 34.61 4.00 10.42
CA ASP A 84 33.61 3.70 11.47
C ASP A 84 33.95 2.37 12.18
N ARG A 85 34.51 1.41 11.44
CA ARG A 85 34.97 0.14 12.00
C ARG A 85 36.11 0.29 13.02
N ARG A 86 37.01 1.25 12.81
CA ARG A 86 38.13 1.49 13.75
C ARG A 86 37.65 2.00 15.10
N ALA A 87 36.45 2.58 15.16
CA ALA A 87 35.88 3.10 16.39
C ALA A 87 35.25 2.03 17.28
N HIS A 88 35.14 0.77 16.85
CA HIS A 88 34.56 -0.30 17.68
C HIS A 88 35.24 -0.43 19.04
N GLY A 89 36.57 -0.29 19.08
CA GLY A 89 37.35 -0.36 20.32
C GLY A 89 37.11 0.81 21.29
N VAL A 90 36.46 1.88 20.85
CA VAL A 90 36.06 3.02 21.70
C VAL A 90 34.55 3.10 21.93
N CYS A 91 33.77 2.13 21.44
CA CYS A 91 32.36 2.01 21.80
C CYS A 91 32.20 1.56 23.25
N ASP A 92 30.97 1.61 23.74
CA ASP A 92 30.56 1.02 25.01
C ASP A 92 30.55 -0.52 24.94
N ASP A 93 29.62 -1.19 25.61
CA ASP A 93 29.54 -2.66 25.65
C ASP A 93 28.74 -3.27 24.50
N LEU A 94 28.23 -2.47 23.55
CA LEU A 94 27.61 -2.99 22.34
C LEU A 94 28.68 -3.52 21.37
N ASP A 95 28.68 -4.84 21.15
CA ASP A 95 29.55 -5.50 20.17
C ASP A 95 28.94 -5.59 18.75
N ASP A 96 29.79 -5.85 17.76
CA ASP A 96 29.37 -5.98 16.36
C ASP A 96 28.44 -7.16 16.11
N ALA A 97 28.60 -8.26 16.85
CA ALA A 97 27.74 -9.43 16.70
C ALA A 97 26.29 -9.10 17.09
N THR A 98 26.10 -8.42 18.21
CA THR A 98 24.80 -7.97 18.71
C THR A 98 24.18 -6.93 17.78
N ALA A 99 24.98 -5.94 17.34
CA ALA A 99 24.53 -4.93 16.39
C ALA A 99 24.13 -5.55 15.04
N SER A 100 24.93 -6.47 14.50
CA SER A 100 24.66 -7.18 13.25
C SER A 100 23.40 -8.03 13.34
N ALA A 101 23.21 -8.75 14.44
CA ALA A 101 21.99 -9.51 14.69
C ALA A 101 20.75 -8.60 14.76
N ARG A 102 20.85 -7.44 15.41
CA ARG A 102 19.78 -6.44 15.49
C ARG A 102 19.42 -5.88 14.11
N LEU A 103 20.41 -5.63 13.26
CA LEU A 103 20.23 -5.12 11.90
C LEU A 103 19.90 -6.22 10.87
N ARG A 104 19.93 -7.50 11.28
CA ARG A 104 19.76 -8.69 10.42
C ARG A 104 20.73 -8.72 9.23
N ILE A 105 22.00 -8.43 9.52
CA ILE A 105 23.11 -8.55 8.55
C ILE A 105 24.18 -9.50 9.09
N PRO A 106 25.03 -10.09 8.23
CA PRO A 106 26.04 -11.06 8.68
C PRO A 106 27.09 -10.48 9.63
N GLU A 107 27.58 -9.27 9.34
CA GLU A 107 28.64 -8.57 10.09
C GLU A 107 28.60 -7.06 9.78
N GLY A 108 29.34 -6.25 10.55
CA GLY A 108 29.49 -4.81 10.31
C GLY A 108 28.29 -3.98 10.76
N GLY A 109 27.46 -4.52 11.66
CA GLY A 109 26.32 -3.80 12.20
C GLY A 109 26.70 -2.60 13.04
N LEU A 110 27.79 -2.70 13.81
CA LEU A 110 28.26 -1.60 14.66
C LEU A 110 28.79 -0.43 13.83
N ASP A 111 29.22 -0.65 12.58
CA ASP A 111 29.63 0.41 11.64
C ASP A 111 28.49 1.44 11.45
N TYR A 112 27.22 0.99 11.36
CA TYR A 112 26.07 1.90 11.20
C TYR A 112 25.78 2.71 12.45
N TYR A 113 25.96 2.13 13.64
CA TYR A 113 25.75 2.84 14.90
C TYR A 113 26.81 3.93 15.08
N VAL A 114 28.08 3.60 14.81
CA VAL A 114 29.18 4.57 14.85
C VAL A 114 28.94 5.67 13.82
N ALA A 115 28.60 5.33 12.57
CA ALA A 115 28.31 6.30 11.53
C ALA A 115 27.20 7.27 11.96
N ALA A 116 26.10 6.78 12.55
CA ALA A 116 25.02 7.63 13.05
C ALA A 116 25.49 8.63 14.12
N ILE A 117 26.38 8.22 15.03
CA ILE A 117 26.93 9.08 16.07
C ILE A 117 27.92 10.09 15.48
N ARG A 118 28.84 9.62 14.63
CA ARG A 118 29.86 10.44 13.97
C ARG A 118 29.21 11.56 13.15
N GLU A 119 28.30 11.20 12.25
CA GLU A 119 27.61 12.16 11.38
C GLU A 119 26.78 13.16 12.20
N CYS A 120 26.09 12.69 13.25
CA CYS A 120 25.37 13.60 14.15
C CYS A 120 26.31 14.60 14.83
N PHE A 121 27.49 14.16 15.26
CA PHE A 121 28.48 15.04 15.86
C PHE A 121 29.09 16.03 14.85
N GLU A 122 29.47 15.55 13.67
CA GLU A 122 29.99 16.38 12.58
C GLU A 122 29.00 17.49 12.20
N GLU A 123 27.73 17.14 11.97
CA GLU A 123 26.72 18.09 11.49
C GLU A 123 26.14 18.98 12.58
N THR A 124 26.07 18.53 13.84
CA THR A 124 25.28 19.21 14.89
C THR A 124 26.04 19.52 16.18
N GLY A 125 27.21 18.91 16.36
CA GLY A 125 27.98 18.98 17.60
C GLY A 125 27.36 18.23 18.77
N VAL A 126 26.26 17.51 18.57
CA VAL A 126 25.70 16.59 19.56
C VAL A 126 26.50 15.29 19.51
N LEU A 127 27.07 14.88 20.64
CA LEU A 127 27.86 13.67 20.74
C LEU A 127 27.21 12.67 21.70
N PHE A 128 26.92 11.48 21.20
CA PHE A 128 26.47 10.33 21.98
C PHE A 128 27.66 9.56 22.51
N ALA A 129 28.19 10.06 23.63
CA ALA A 129 29.37 9.51 24.26
C ALA A 129 29.34 9.75 25.77
N GLN A 130 30.22 9.01 26.45
CA GLN A 130 30.38 9.00 27.90
C GLN A 130 31.88 8.95 28.23
N ASP A 131 32.26 9.29 29.45
CA ASP A 131 33.63 9.08 29.90
C ASP A 131 33.94 7.57 30.08
N VAL A 132 35.21 7.27 30.40
CA VAL A 132 35.65 5.88 30.66
C VAL A 132 34.93 5.22 31.84
N ALA A 133 34.34 5.99 32.75
CA ALA A 133 33.57 5.49 33.88
C ALA A 133 32.07 5.29 33.55
N GLY A 134 31.63 5.68 32.36
CA GLY A 134 30.23 5.60 31.92
C GLY A 134 29.37 6.80 32.32
N THR A 135 30.00 7.91 32.71
CA THR A 135 29.30 9.16 33.08
C THR A 135 29.11 10.04 31.84
N ALA A 136 28.02 10.79 31.80
CA ALA A 136 27.79 11.78 30.76
C ALA A 136 28.92 12.85 30.73
N LEU A 137 29.25 13.31 29.53
CA LEU A 137 30.27 14.34 29.34
C LEU A 137 29.81 15.69 29.92
N ASP A 138 30.70 16.35 30.68
CA ASP A 138 30.48 17.72 31.11
C ASP A 138 30.60 18.72 29.92
N PRO A 139 30.05 19.94 30.04
CA PRO A 139 30.07 20.92 28.96
C PRO A 139 31.47 21.32 28.50
N GLN A 140 32.43 21.45 29.42
CA GLN A 140 33.79 21.89 29.09
C GLN A 140 34.52 20.85 28.21
N ARG A 141 34.34 19.58 28.55
CA ARG A 141 34.92 18.46 27.79
C ARG A 141 34.25 18.31 26.43
N LEU A 142 32.94 18.50 26.35
CA LEU A 142 32.22 18.51 25.09
C LEU A 142 32.68 19.64 24.17
N ASP A 143 32.89 20.84 24.71
CA ASP A 143 33.38 21.98 23.92
C ASP A 143 34.81 21.75 23.39
N ALA A 144 35.67 21.10 24.19
CA ALA A 144 37.01 20.69 23.73
C ALA A 144 36.95 19.70 22.56
N LEU A 145 36.02 18.73 22.60
CA LEU A 145 35.76 17.81 21.49
C LEU A 145 35.22 18.55 20.27
N ARG A 146 34.27 19.48 20.46
CA ARG A 146 33.67 20.28 19.38
C ARG A 146 34.68 21.12 18.63
N ALA A 147 35.71 21.61 19.31
CA ALA A 147 36.80 22.35 18.69
C ALA A 147 37.58 21.51 17.65
N GLN A 148 37.45 20.19 17.65
CA GLN A 148 38.09 19.27 16.69
C GLN A 148 37.13 18.81 15.58
N ARG A 149 35.89 19.31 15.51
CA ARG A 149 34.88 18.89 14.52
C ARG A 149 35.32 19.13 13.07
N GLU A 150 35.98 20.25 12.80
CA GLU A 150 36.45 20.57 11.45
C GLU A 150 37.50 19.55 10.96
N ALA A 151 38.45 19.17 11.84
CA ALA A 151 39.45 18.15 11.55
C ALA A 151 38.86 16.74 11.39
N LEU A 152 37.69 16.47 12.00
CA LEU A 152 36.96 15.23 11.79
C LEU A 152 36.24 15.26 10.42
N HIS A 153 35.57 16.37 10.12
CA HIS A 153 34.82 16.56 8.88
C HIS A 153 35.70 16.52 7.62
N ASP A 154 36.91 17.08 7.68
CA ASP A 154 37.86 17.05 6.56
C ASP A 154 38.68 15.73 6.48
N GLY A 155 38.51 14.84 7.45
CA GLY A 155 39.17 13.55 7.54
C GLY A 155 40.62 13.59 8.05
N THR A 156 41.08 14.72 8.61
CA THR A 156 42.42 14.85 9.23
C THR A 156 42.56 13.96 10.47
N ILE A 157 41.48 13.81 11.25
CA ILE A 157 41.37 12.84 12.34
C ILE A 157 40.15 11.95 12.12
N ASP A 158 40.12 10.76 12.72
CA ASP A 158 38.92 9.93 12.78
C ASP A 158 38.27 9.94 14.18
N ILE A 159 36.99 9.54 14.24
CA ILE A 159 36.21 9.56 15.49
C ILE A 159 36.85 8.68 16.56
N ALA A 160 37.54 7.61 16.17
CA ALA A 160 38.27 6.73 17.07
C ALA A 160 39.45 7.46 17.75
N SER A 161 40.27 8.16 16.97
CA SER A 161 41.42 8.94 17.46
C SER A 161 40.97 10.11 18.33
N LEU A 162 39.85 10.76 17.99
CA LEU A 162 39.24 11.81 18.81
C LEU A 162 38.81 11.27 20.19
N CYS A 163 38.13 10.12 20.20
CA CYS A 163 37.70 9.47 21.45
C CYS A 163 38.89 9.04 22.32
N GLN A 164 39.92 8.44 21.71
CA GLN A 164 41.13 7.99 22.42
C GLN A 164 41.91 9.16 23.04
N SER A 165 42.20 10.20 22.26
CA SER A 165 42.95 11.38 22.74
C SER A 165 42.20 12.12 23.85
N SER A 166 40.87 12.00 23.88
CA SER A 166 40.02 12.67 24.85
C SER A 166 39.54 11.76 25.99
N ASN A 167 39.95 10.48 26.04
CA ASN A 167 39.50 9.47 27.01
C ASN A 167 37.96 9.32 27.11
N VAL A 168 37.29 9.32 25.96
CA VAL A 168 35.82 9.22 25.83
C VAL A 168 35.46 7.93 25.11
N ARG A 169 34.29 7.37 25.41
CA ARG A 169 33.72 6.21 24.73
C ARG A 169 32.42 6.59 24.04
N LEU A 170 32.26 6.19 22.78
CA LEU A 170 30.99 6.32 22.06
C LEU A 170 29.93 5.45 22.75
N ALA A 171 28.67 5.87 22.72
CA ALA A 171 27.60 5.22 23.47
C ALA A 171 26.47 4.66 22.55
N PRO A 172 26.81 3.76 21.59
CA PRO A 172 25.84 3.24 20.63
C PRO A 172 24.70 2.41 21.26
N ARG A 173 24.83 1.95 22.51
CA ARG A 173 23.71 1.28 23.21
C ARG A 173 22.48 2.16 23.40
N HIS A 174 22.63 3.49 23.36
CA HIS A 174 21.53 4.46 23.47
C HIS A 174 20.83 4.75 22.14
N LEU A 175 21.30 4.14 21.04
CA LEU A 175 20.67 4.25 19.73
C LEU A 175 19.73 3.05 19.51
N HIS A 176 18.48 3.36 19.21
CA HIS A 176 17.44 2.37 18.99
C HIS A 176 17.15 2.24 17.50
N TYR A 177 17.47 1.09 16.90
CA TYR A 177 17.21 0.86 15.48
C TYR A 177 15.71 0.95 15.20
N LEU A 178 15.33 1.86 14.29
CA LEU A 178 13.95 2.31 14.08
C LEU A 178 13.42 1.97 12.67
N SER A 179 14.21 2.21 11.61
CA SER A 179 13.71 2.07 10.23
C SER A 179 14.81 1.83 9.20
N HIS A 180 14.44 1.26 8.05
CA HIS A 180 15.37 0.92 6.96
C HIS A 180 14.81 1.36 5.61
N TRP A 181 15.49 2.31 4.96
CA TRP A 181 15.05 2.85 3.68
C TRP A 181 16.11 2.73 2.61
N VAL A 182 15.70 2.39 1.39
CA VAL A 182 16.56 2.41 0.22
C VAL A 182 15.98 3.35 -0.81
N THR A 183 16.85 4.19 -1.36
CA THR A 183 16.47 5.15 -2.41
C THR A 183 15.93 4.40 -3.66
N PRO A 184 14.85 4.90 -4.29
CA PRO A 184 14.28 4.31 -5.51
C PRO A 184 15.32 4.00 -6.59
N LEU A 185 15.08 2.94 -7.38
CA LEU A 185 16.01 2.50 -8.44
C LEU A 185 16.21 3.55 -9.54
N ALA A 186 15.17 4.29 -9.91
CA ALA A 186 15.22 5.33 -10.93
C ALA A 186 16.05 6.59 -10.56
N LEU A 187 16.58 6.68 -9.33
CA LEU A 187 17.38 7.82 -8.92
C LEU A 187 18.88 7.52 -9.04
N PRO A 188 19.70 8.45 -9.56
CA PRO A 188 21.11 8.20 -9.82
C PRO A 188 21.94 8.08 -8.54
N LYS A 189 21.65 8.91 -7.53
CA LYS A 189 22.26 8.85 -6.20
C LYS A 189 21.39 8.00 -5.31
N ARG A 190 21.92 6.88 -4.81
CA ARG A 190 21.18 5.91 -4.01
C ARG A 190 21.84 5.66 -2.68
N PHE A 191 21.04 5.65 -1.64
CA PHE A 191 21.43 5.33 -0.26
C PHE A 191 20.61 4.17 0.27
N ASP A 192 21.24 3.30 1.05
CA ASP A 192 20.65 2.26 1.88
C ASP A 192 20.84 2.70 3.34
N THR A 193 19.83 3.41 3.85
CA THR A 193 19.90 4.18 5.10
C THR A 193 19.21 3.45 6.23
N ARG A 194 19.94 3.24 7.33
CA ARG A 194 19.39 2.78 8.61
C ARG A 194 19.15 3.96 9.53
N PHE A 195 17.93 4.06 10.06
CA PHE A 195 17.54 5.12 10.97
C PHE A 195 17.57 4.59 12.40
N PHE A 196 18.22 5.35 13.27
CA PHE A 196 18.27 5.13 14.71
C PHE A 196 17.51 6.24 15.42
N LEU A 197 16.99 5.95 16.61
CA LEU A 197 16.31 6.90 17.49
C LEU A 197 17.11 7.04 18.77
N ALA A 198 17.31 8.26 19.27
CA ALA A 198 17.96 8.47 20.56
C ALA A 198 17.43 9.72 21.27
N MET A 199 17.55 9.74 22.60
CA MET A 199 17.27 10.92 23.42
C MET A 199 18.50 11.84 23.44
N LEU A 200 18.30 13.15 23.30
CA LEU A 200 19.35 14.16 23.41
C LEU A 200 20.08 14.00 24.76
N PRO A 201 21.41 13.73 24.76
CA PRO A 201 22.16 13.60 25.99
C PRO A 201 22.32 14.96 26.68
N SER A 202 22.07 15.02 27.99
CA SER A 202 22.39 16.14 28.88
C SER A 202 22.01 17.55 28.37
N ASP A 203 20.90 17.67 27.63
CA ASP A 203 20.45 18.93 27.00
C ASP A 203 21.56 19.66 26.20
N GLN A 204 22.46 18.92 25.56
CA GLN A 204 23.54 19.47 24.75
C GLN A 204 23.01 20.51 23.73
N PRO A 205 23.67 21.68 23.57
CA PRO A 205 23.27 22.66 22.57
C PRO A 205 23.60 22.14 21.16
N VAL A 206 22.83 22.57 20.16
CA VAL A 206 23.06 22.21 18.76
C VAL A 206 23.75 23.36 18.04
N ASP A 207 24.85 23.06 17.35
CA ASP A 207 25.54 24.01 16.48
C ASP A 207 25.89 23.36 15.14
N VAL A 208 25.35 23.93 14.05
CA VAL A 208 25.46 23.33 12.72
C VAL A 208 26.75 23.75 12.03
N ASP A 209 27.28 22.88 11.16
CA ASP A 209 28.53 23.13 10.42
C ASP A 209 28.48 24.34 9.45
N ARG A 210 27.28 24.79 9.05
CA ARG A 210 27.04 25.87 8.06
C ARG A 210 27.63 25.62 6.67
N ILE A 211 28.15 24.41 6.40
CA ILE A 211 28.73 23.98 5.12
C ILE A 211 27.75 23.04 4.41
N GLU A 212 27.34 21.98 5.09
CA GLU A 212 26.39 20.99 4.60
C GLU A 212 24.98 21.28 5.10
N THR A 213 24.89 21.84 6.31
CA THR A 213 23.66 22.18 7.00
C THR A 213 23.53 23.68 7.18
N ALA A 214 22.51 24.29 6.56
CA ALA A 214 22.26 25.73 6.63
C ALA A 214 21.66 26.17 7.98
N ALA A 215 20.85 25.34 8.61
CA ALA A 215 20.20 25.64 9.88
C ALA A 215 19.71 24.35 10.57
N HIS A 216 19.46 24.42 11.88
CA HIS A 216 18.71 23.39 12.61
C HIS A 216 17.43 23.96 13.20
N ARG A 217 16.46 23.09 13.48
CA ARG A 217 15.26 23.40 14.24
C ARG A 217 14.83 22.21 15.09
N TRP A 218 14.40 22.50 16.31
CA TRP A 218 13.60 21.59 17.11
C TRP A 218 12.13 21.83 16.78
N MET A 219 11.41 20.76 16.44
CA MET A 219 9.99 20.87 16.07
C MET A 219 9.19 19.75 16.73
N ARG A 220 7.92 20.03 17.06
CA ARG A 220 6.96 18.97 17.35
C ARG A 220 6.64 18.20 16.06
N PRO A 221 6.52 16.86 16.08
CA PRO A 221 6.20 16.08 14.90
C PRO A 221 4.97 16.58 14.13
N GLN A 222 3.86 16.84 14.84
CA GLN A 222 2.63 17.40 14.25
C GLN A 222 2.86 18.70 13.47
N TYR A 223 3.68 19.60 14.02
CA TYR A 223 3.97 20.88 13.37
C TYR A 223 4.74 20.67 12.07
N ALA A 224 5.76 19.79 12.09
CA ALA A 224 6.55 19.47 10.91
C ALA A 224 5.69 18.81 9.82
N LEU A 225 4.77 17.90 10.19
CA LEU A 225 3.83 17.26 9.27
C LEU A 225 2.84 18.24 8.65
N THR A 226 2.29 19.15 9.45
CA THR A 226 1.36 20.19 8.97
C THR A 226 2.01 21.10 7.93
N HIS A 227 3.33 21.34 8.05
CA HIS A 227 4.09 22.20 7.14
C HIS A 227 5.01 21.40 6.20
N ALA A 228 4.71 20.12 5.95
CA ALA A 228 5.63 19.19 5.30
C ALA A 228 6.07 19.62 3.89
N ASP A 229 5.20 20.29 3.13
CA ASP A 229 5.50 20.79 1.79
C ASP A 229 6.43 22.01 1.84
N GLN A 230 6.21 22.93 2.79
CA GLN A 230 7.07 24.10 3.01
C GLN A 230 8.46 23.69 3.51
N LEU A 231 8.52 22.66 4.35
CA LEU A 231 9.76 22.08 4.85
C LEU A 231 10.40 21.08 3.88
N ARG A 232 9.77 20.84 2.72
CA ARG A 232 10.22 19.89 1.68
C ARG A 232 10.60 18.52 2.26
N LEU A 233 9.82 18.03 3.22
CA LEU A 233 10.12 16.77 3.90
C LEU A 233 10.12 15.61 2.91
N LEU A 234 11.19 14.82 2.93
CA LEU A 234 11.32 13.60 2.13
C LEU A 234 10.47 12.46 2.72
N PRO A 235 10.11 11.42 1.93
CA PRO A 235 9.26 10.33 2.40
C PRO A 235 9.72 9.64 3.69
N PRO A 236 11.02 9.29 3.88
CA PRO A 236 11.48 8.70 5.14
C PRO A 236 11.21 9.63 6.33
N THR A 237 11.55 10.92 6.20
CA THR A 237 11.33 11.93 7.24
C THR A 237 9.84 12.08 7.56
N ARG A 238 8.98 12.17 6.55
CA ARG A 238 7.52 12.26 6.75
C ARG A 238 6.96 11.06 7.50
N LYS A 239 7.35 9.83 7.10
CA LYS A 239 6.83 8.60 7.73
C LYS A 239 7.32 8.46 9.18
N LEU A 240 8.59 8.79 9.45
CA LEU A 240 9.13 8.75 10.80
C LEU A 240 8.51 9.81 11.71
N LEU A 241 8.25 11.02 11.18
CA LEU A 241 7.50 12.04 11.91
C LEU A 241 6.05 11.62 12.19
N ALA A 242 5.37 11.00 11.22
CA ALA A 242 4.01 10.48 11.42
C ALA A 242 3.97 9.36 12.46
N TRP A 243 5.00 8.50 12.49
CA TRP A 243 5.14 7.50 13.53
C TRP A 243 5.37 8.12 14.92
N LEU A 244 6.22 9.15 15.01
CA LEU A 244 6.46 9.90 16.25
C LEU A 244 5.23 10.68 16.73
N ASP A 245 4.42 11.19 15.81
CA ASP A 245 3.19 11.94 16.13
C ASP A 245 2.14 11.05 16.82
N GLY A 246 2.17 9.74 16.56
CA GLY A 246 1.36 8.76 17.27
C GLY A 246 1.86 8.38 18.67
N MET A 247 2.91 9.04 19.18
CA MET A 247 3.47 8.80 20.51
C MET A 247 3.21 9.99 21.45
N ASP A 248 2.84 9.70 22.70
CA ASP A 248 2.55 10.68 23.74
C ASP A 248 3.82 11.36 24.30
N SER A 249 4.97 10.67 24.27
CA SER A 249 6.23 11.17 24.82
C SER A 249 7.45 10.58 24.13
N ALA A 250 8.61 11.22 24.31
CA ALA A 250 9.88 10.73 23.81
C ALA A 250 10.29 9.40 24.48
N ALA A 251 9.94 9.20 25.75
CA ALA A 251 10.18 7.94 26.46
C ALA A 251 9.38 6.78 25.83
N GLN A 252 8.10 7.01 25.50
CA GLN A 252 7.27 6.01 24.82
C GLN A 252 7.80 5.69 23.42
N ALA A 253 8.26 6.70 22.67
CA ALA A 253 8.87 6.50 21.36
C ALA A 253 10.12 5.59 21.46
N ILE A 254 11.01 5.86 22.42
CA ILE A 254 12.21 5.04 22.67
C ILE A 254 11.86 3.60 23.06
N ALA A 255 10.91 3.41 23.98
CA ALA A 255 10.46 2.08 24.39
C ALA A 255 9.86 1.29 23.22
N THR A 256 9.06 1.95 22.39
CA THR A 256 8.42 1.35 21.20
C THR A 256 9.46 0.95 20.17
N ALA A 257 10.43 1.83 19.86
CA ALA A 257 11.53 1.53 18.93
C ALA A 257 12.38 0.34 19.42
N SER A 258 12.66 0.28 20.72
CA SER A 258 13.41 -0.83 21.34
C SER A 258 12.69 -2.18 21.18
N ALA A 259 11.36 -2.18 21.30
CA ALA A 259 10.55 -3.38 21.23
C ALA A 259 10.34 -3.93 19.80
N LEU A 260 10.69 -3.16 18.76
CA LEU A 260 10.57 -3.62 17.37
C LEU A 260 11.42 -4.88 17.15
N ARG A 261 10.80 -5.97 16.68
CA ARG A 261 11.52 -7.23 16.36
C ARG A 261 11.88 -7.34 14.89
N GLU A 262 11.06 -6.74 14.03
CA GLU A 262 11.21 -6.76 12.59
C GLU A 262 11.14 -5.32 12.08
N ILE A 263 12.15 -4.94 11.30
CA ILE A 263 12.19 -3.62 10.64
C ILE A 263 12.28 -3.90 9.14
N PRO A 264 11.20 -3.68 8.38
CA PRO A 264 11.17 -4.00 6.97
C PRO A 264 12.07 -3.03 6.18
N ARG A 265 12.75 -3.56 5.17
CA ARG A 265 13.45 -2.75 4.18
C ARG A 265 12.44 -2.09 3.24
N ILE A 266 12.37 -0.75 3.27
CA ILE A 266 11.45 0.03 2.45
C ILE A 266 12.21 0.62 1.26
N GLN A 267 11.91 0.15 0.05
CA GLN A 267 12.35 0.78 -1.19
C GLN A 267 11.14 1.34 -1.92
N PRO A 268 10.91 2.67 -1.87
CA PRO A 268 9.82 3.29 -2.60
C PRO A 268 10.03 3.17 -4.10
N ARG A 269 8.93 3.22 -4.85
CA ARG A 269 8.94 3.29 -6.31
C ARG A 269 8.70 4.71 -6.77
N LEU A 270 9.53 5.21 -7.66
CA LEU A 270 9.30 6.53 -8.22
C LEU A 270 8.11 6.45 -9.19
N ALA A 271 7.23 7.44 -9.18
CA ALA A 271 6.08 7.53 -10.09
C ALA A 271 5.69 8.98 -10.37
N GLN A 272 4.86 9.20 -11.37
CA GLN A 272 4.36 10.51 -11.80
C GLN A 272 2.92 10.74 -11.34
N GLY A 273 2.53 12.00 -11.22
CA GLY A 273 1.18 12.40 -10.90
C GLY A 273 1.09 13.91 -10.73
N LYS A 274 -0.01 14.39 -10.14
CA LYS A 274 -0.37 15.81 -10.01
C LYS A 274 0.66 16.65 -9.26
N ARG A 275 1.46 16.04 -8.38
CA ARG A 275 2.55 16.71 -7.63
C ARG A 275 3.91 16.57 -8.32
N GLY A 276 3.94 16.11 -9.57
CA GLY A 276 5.15 15.75 -10.28
C GLY A 276 5.68 14.37 -9.84
N ARG A 277 6.98 14.16 -10.04
CA ARG A 277 7.65 12.88 -9.79
C ARG A 277 7.84 12.67 -8.28
N TRP A 278 7.26 11.61 -7.72
CA TRP A 278 7.21 11.36 -6.27
C TRP A 278 7.49 9.89 -5.91
N PRO A 279 8.23 9.59 -4.83
CA PRO A 279 8.43 8.21 -4.36
C PRO A 279 7.19 7.67 -3.61
N ILE A 280 6.68 6.54 -4.07
CA ILE A 280 5.50 5.83 -3.55
C ILE A 280 5.92 4.67 -2.66
N THR A 281 5.41 4.66 -1.44
CA THR A 281 5.74 3.70 -0.38
C THR A 281 4.81 2.48 -0.39
N PRO A 282 5.21 1.32 0.18
CA PRO A 282 4.43 0.08 0.13
C PRO A 282 3.00 0.15 0.68
N ASP A 283 2.72 1.08 1.58
CA ASP A 283 1.39 1.30 2.16
C ASP A 283 0.50 2.25 1.33
N GLU A 284 1.05 2.88 0.27
CA GLU A 284 0.29 3.77 -0.59
C GLU A 284 -0.47 3.01 -1.71
N PRO A 285 -1.65 3.50 -2.11
CA PRO A 285 -2.55 2.81 -3.06
C PRO A 285 -1.90 2.34 -4.37
N ALA A 286 -1.11 3.20 -5.02
CA ALA A 286 -0.54 2.90 -6.34
C ALA A 286 0.60 1.87 -6.30
N TRP A 287 1.18 1.59 -5.13
CA TRP A 287 2.42 0.82 -5.02
C TRP A 287 2.38 -0.55 -5.70
N ALA A 288 1.28 -1.27 -5.50
CA ALA A 288 1.09 -2.61 -6.05
C ALA A 288 0.96 -2.59 -7.58
N GLU A 289 0.16 -1.67 -8.13
CA GLU A 289 0.00 -1.49 -9.57
C GLU A 289 1.31 -1.05 -10.26
N LEU A 290 2.16 -0.27 -9.59
CA LEU A 290 3.47 0.11 -10.14
C LEU A 290 4.37 -1.10 -10.46
N SER A 291 4.17 -2.26 -9.81
CA SER A 291 4.91 -3.49 -10.20
C SER A 291 4.51 -4.01 -11.58
N LEU A 292 3.32 -3.66 -12.02
CA LEU A 292 2.71 -4.11 -13.26
C LEU A 292 2.99 -3.13 -14.39
N VAL A 293 2.79 -1.83 -14.12
CA VAL A 293 2.85 -0.78 -15.14
C VAL A 293 4.25 -0.19 -15.34
N ASP A 294 5.15 -0.35 -14.36
CA ASP A 294 6.56 0.08 -14.43
C ASP A 294 7.48 -0.94 -13.75
N PRO A 295 7.57 -2.18 -14.27
CA PRO A 295 8.32 -3.27 -13.65
C PRO A 295 9.83 -3.02 -13.60
N ALA A 296 10.34 -2.13 -14.44
CA ALA A 296 11.74 -1.70 -14.44
C ALA A 296 12.01 -0.54 -13.46
N GLU A 297 10.98 -0.07 -12.74
CA GLU A 297 11.03 1.02 -11.75
C GLU A 297 11.69 2.30 -12.30
N GLN A 298 11.36 2.69 -13.54
CA GLN A 298 11.95 3.86 -14.22
C GLN A 298 11.32 5.19 -13.79
N GLY A 299 10.18 5.15 -13.12
CA GLY A 299 9.39 6.33 -12.75
C GLY A 299 8.49 6.81 -13.88
N THR A 300 8.02 5.90 -14.72
CA THR A 300 7.07 6.16 -15.82
C THR A 300 5.62 5.83 -15.43
N GLY A 301 5.44 5.00 -14.41
CA GLY A 301 4.12 4.70 -13.84
C GLY A 301 3.46 5.91 -13.17
N SER A 302 2.16 5.81 -12.91
CA SER A 302 1.36 6.88 -12.29
C SER A 302 0.92 6.52 -10.87
N TYR A 303 0.92 7.49 -9.96
CA TYR A 303 0.25 7.37 -8.65
C TYR A 303 -1.12 8.04 -8.59
N ASP A 304 -1.58 8.61 -9.71
CA ASP A 304 -2.94 9.08 -9.91
C ASP A 304 -3.67 8.19 -10.93
N ILE A 305 -4.97 7.95 -10.68
CA ILE A 305 -5.89 7.42 -11.69
C ILE A 305 -6.50 8.62 -12.41
N GLU A 306 -6.23 8.72 -13.71
CA GLU A 306 -6.75 9.78 -14.57
C GLU A 306 -7.88 9.21 -15.43
N PRO A 307 -9.12 9.72 -15.32
CA PRO A 307 -10.23 9.25 -16.14
C PRO A 307 -9.93 9.31 -17.64
N GLY A 308 -10.39 8.31 -18.38
CA GLY A 308 -10.21 8.16 -19.83
C GLY A 308 -8.79 7.77 -20.25
N ARG A 309 -7.79 7.77 -19.36
CA ARG A 309 -6.43 7.30 -19.68
C ARG A 309 -6.40 5.79 -19.77
N ILE A 310 -5.82 5.30 -20.87
CA ILE A 310 -5.59 3.87 -21.08
C ILE A 310 -4.35 3.46 -20.30
N VAL A 311 -4.51 2.50 -19.39
CA VAL A 311 -3.41 1.90 -18.63
C VAL A 311 -3.28 0.44 -19.03
N THR A 312 -2.12 0.05 -19.55
CA THR A 312 -1.81 -1.38 -19.77
C THR A 312 -1.34 -1.96 -18.44
N LEU A 313 -2.18 -2.78 -17.81
CA LEU A 313 -1.85 -3.43 -16.54
C LEU A 313 -0.96 -4.65 -16.80
N MET A 314 -1.34 -5.47 -17.77
CA MET A 314 -0.62 -6.69 -18.14
C MET A 314 -0.81 -6.93 -19.64
N PRO A 315 -0.04 -7.83 -20.28
CA PRO A 315 -0.29 -8.19 -21.68
C PRO A 315 -1.75 -8.57 -21.92
N GLY A 316 -2.42 -7.82 -22.80
CA GLY A 316 -3.83 -8.02 -23.13
C GLY A 316 -4.81 -7.71 -22.01
N VAL A 317 -4.42 -6.95 -20.98
CA VAL A 317 -5.32 -6.45 -19.92
C VAL A 317 -5.11 -4.95 -19.74
N LEU A 318 -6.14 -4.17 -20.09
CA LEU A 318 -6.14 -2.72 -20.00
C LEU A 318 -7.15 -2.24 -18.95
N ARG A 319 -6.93 -1.04 -18.43
CA ARG A 319 -7.92 -0.28 -17.63
C ARG A 319 -8.17 1.07 -18.29
N VAL A 320 -9.45 1.47 -18.30
CA VAL A 320 -9.90 2.84 -18.57
C VAL A 320 -10.89 3.21 -17.47
N SER A 321 -10.61 4.26 -16.71
CA SER A 321 -11.50 4.69 -15.62
C SER A 321 -12.49 5.76 -16.11
N ALA A 322 -13.75 5.65 -15.73
CA ALA A 322 -14.81 6.60 -16.06
C ALA A 322 -14.62 7.94 -15.35
N SER A 323 -15.14 9.03 -15.94
CA SER A 323 -15.04 10.39 -15.37
C SER A 323 -16.14 10.69 -14.36
N ASN A 324 -16.36 9.77 -13.41
CA ASN A 324 -17.38 9.84 -12.37
C ASN A 324 -16.78 9.81 -10.95
N PRO A 325 -15.80 10.66 -10.60
CA PRO A 325 -15.20 10.64 -9.27
C PRO A 325 -16.22 11.01 -8.20
N GLY A 326 -16.13 10.39 -7.04
CA GLY A 326 -17.12 10.58 -5.98
C GLY A 326 -16.78 9.85 -4.70
N MET A 327 -17.62 10.05 -3.67
CA MET A 327 -17.46 9.40 -2.37
C MET A 327 -17.46 7.87 -2.50
N MET A 328 -18.32 7.33 -3.38
CA MET A 328 -18.49 5.89 -3.60
C MET A 328 -17.51 5.34 -4.64
N THR A 329 -17.22 6.13 -5.68
CA THR A 329 -16.47 5.68 -6.86
C THR A 329 -14.98 6.05 -6.82
N GLY A 330 -14.53 6.76 -5.78
CA GLY A 330 -13.15 7.22 -5.66
C GLY A 330 -12.73 8.09 -6.85
N PRO A 331 -11.62 7.77 -7.54
CA PRO A 331 -11.21 8.46 -8.78
C PRO A 331 -12.14 8.22 -9.99
N GLY A 332 -13.01 7.21 -9.94
CA GLY A 332 -13.90 6.79 -11.02
C GLY A 332 -14.08 5.27 -11.08
N THR A 333 -15.08 4.80 -11.83
CA THR A 333 -15.30 3.35 -12.06
C THR A 333 -14.29 2.81 -13.07
N ASN A 334 -13.61 1.73 -12.72
CA ASN A 334 -12.65 1.06 -13.57
C ASN A 334 -13.35 0.11 -14.54
N THR A 335 -13.26 0.43 -15.84
CA THR A 335 -13.58 -0.51 -16.90
C THR A 335 -12.32 -1.26 -17.31
N TYR A 336 -12.41 -2.58 -17.41
CA TYR A 336 -11.29 -3.42 -17.84
C TYR A 336 -11.52 -3.96 -19.25
N LEU A 337 -10.46 -4.01 -20.05
CA LEU A 337 -10.49 -4.63 -21.37
C LEU A 337 -9.54 -5.82 -21.40
N ILE A 338 -10.02 -6.96 -21.88
CA ILE A 338 -9.26 -8.20 -21.96
C ILE A 338 -9.28 -8.69 -23.40
N GLY A 339 -8.12 -8.87 -24.02
CA GLY A 339 -8.06 -9.33 -25.40
C GLY A 339 -6.83 -8.85 -26.15
N GLY A 340 -7.05 -8.54 -27.43
CA GLY A 340 -6.02 -8.27 -28.41
C GLY A 340 -5.71 -9.54 -29.21
N GLY A 341 -4.43 -9.92 -29.25
CA GLY A 341 -3.96 -11.09 -30.00
C GLY A 341 -4.12 -10.95 -31.53
N PRO A 342 -3.89 -12.03 -32.29
CA PRO A 342 -3.92 -11.99 -33.76
C PRO A 342 -5.26 -11.57 -34.36
N GLN A 343 -6.36 -11.87 -33.67
CA GLN A 343 -7.73 -11.53 -34.10
C GLN A 343 -8.12 -10.09 -33.73
N ASN A 344 -7.29 -9.40 -32.91
CA ASN A 344 -7.52 -8.06 -32.39
C ASN A 344 -8.97 -7.87 -31.91
N ALA A 345 -9.39 -8.71 -30.97
CA ALA A 345 -10.74 -8.72 -30.44
C ALA A 345 -10.73 -8.64 -28.91
N TRP A 346 -11.74 -8.01 -28.35
CA TRP A 346 -11.74 -7.56 -26.96
C TRP A 346 -13.03 -7.93 -26.23
N ALA A 347 -12.88 -8.26 -24.96
CA ALA A 347 -13.95 -8.30 -23.97
C ALA A 347 -13.82 -7.07 -23.06
N VAL A 348 -14.95 -6.59 -22.54
CA VAL A 348 -15.02 -5.46 -21.61
C VAL A 348 -15.69 -5.92 -20.32
N ILE A 349 -15.14 -5.57 -19.15
CA ILE A 349 -15.78 -5.75 -17.84
C ILE A 349 -16.16 -4.37 -17.30
N ASP A 350 -17.42 -4.21 -16.90
CA ASP A 350 -18.03 -3.00 -16.35
C ASP A 350 -17.81 -1.76 -17.23
N PRO A 351 -18.61 -1.58 -18.29
CA PRO A 351 -18.49 -0.45 -19.21
C PRO A 351 -18.85 0.91 -18.59
N GLY A 352 -19.16 0.96 -17.30
CA GLY A 352 -19.28 2.19 -16.53
C GLY A 352 -20.70 2.76 -16.48
N PRO A 353 -20.86 4.02 -16.03
CA PRO A 353 -22.15 4.71 -16.05
C PRO A 353 -22.63 4.94 -17.49
N ASP A 354 -23.86 5.44 -17.64
CA ASP A 354 -24.42 5.87 -18.93
C ASP A 354 -23.75 7.18 -19.41
N ASP A 355 -22.48 7.06 -19.85
CA ASP A 355 -21.63 8.18 -20.29
C ASP A 355 -21.02 7.87 -21.66
N ALA A 356 -21.52 8.57 -22.69
CA ALA A 356 -21.04 8.41 -24.06
C ALA A 356 -19.54 8.70 -24.25
N ALA A 357 -18.97 9.66 -23.50
CA ALA A 357 -17.56 10.00 -23.60
C ALA A 357 -16.66 8.86 -23.06
N HIS A 358 -17.12 8.19 -22.02
CA HIS A 358 -16.48 7.00 -21.48
C HIS A 358 -16.59 5.81 -22.43
N ILE A 359 -17.76 5.57 -23.04
CA ILE A 359 -17.92 4.53 -24.08
C ILE A 359 -16.98 4.77 -25.25
N ASP A 360 -16.84 6.01 -25.71
CA ASP A 360 -15.89 6.34 -26.76
C ASP A 360 -14.42 6.14 -26.31
N ALA A 361 -14.10 6.31 -25.03
CA ALA A 361 -12.79 5.99 -24.47
C ALA A 361 -12.51 4.48 -24.45
N ILE A 362 -13.51 3.66 -24.08
CA ILE A 362 -13.43 2.19 -24.17
C ILE A 362 -13.16 1.75 -25.61
N LEU A 363 -13.89 2.32 -26.58
CA LEU A 363 -13.71 1.99 -28.00
C LEU A 363 -12.35 2.46 -28.55
N ARG A 364 -11.79 3.57 -28.06
CA ARG A 364 -10.41 3.96 -28.40
C ARG A 364 -9.37 3.01 -27.80
N ALA A 365 -9.63 2.46 -26.62
CA ALA A 365 -8.74 1.49 -25.97
C ALA A 365 -8.76 0.12 -26.65
N ALA A 366 -9.95 -0.32 -27.08
CA ALA A 366 -10.13 -1.51 -27.89
C ALA A 366 -9.72 -1.24 -29.35
N THR A 367 -8.46 -1.49 -29.71
CA THR A 367 -7.97 -1.28 -31.09
C THR A 367 -8.62 -2.16 -32.14
N GLY A 368 -9.53 -3.05 -31.76
CA GLY A 368 -10.30 -3.90 -32.67
C GLY A 368 -11.67 -4.23 -32.10
N ALA A 369 -12.29 -5.32 -32.56
CA ALA A 369 -13.70 -5.55 -32.30
C ALA A 369 -13.97 -5.94 -30.83
N VAL A 370 -14.83 -5.18 -30.15
CA VAL A 370 -15.41 -5.60 -28.86
C VAL A 370 -16.47 -6.65 -29.15
N ARG A 371 -16.31 -7.85 -28.58
CA ARG A 371 -17.18 -9.02 -28.83
C ARG A 371 -18.02 -9.41 -27.62
N GLN A 372 -17.56 -9.08 -26.43
CA GLN A 372 -18.19 -9.50 -25.17
C GLN A 372 -18.17 -8.35 -24.17
N ILE A 373 -19.25 -8.22 -23.40
CA ILE A 373 -19.41 -7.24 -22.33
C ILE A 373 -19.84 -8.01 -21.08
N PHE A 374 -19.07 -7.93 -20.02
CA PHE A 374 -19.34 -8.54 -18.73
C PHE A 374 -19.70 -7.44 -17.74
N VAL A 375 -20.72 -7.69 -16.91
CA VAL A 375 -21.13 -6.78 -15.84
C VAL A 375 -20.98 -7.51 -14.52
N THR A 376 -20.28 -6.90 -13.56
CA THR A 376 -20.08 -7.46 -12.22
C THR A 376 -21.38 -7.41 -11.42
N HIS A 377 -22.07 -6.28 -11.45
CA HIS A 377 -23.37 -6.09 -10.80
C HIS A 377 -24.06 -4.86 -11.38
N THR A 378 -25.31 -4.63 -10.99
CA THR A 378 -26.19 -3.63 -11.61
C THR A 378 -26.19 -2.27 -10.91
N HIS A 379 -25.21 -1.93 -10.07
CA HIS A 379 -25.14 -0.55 -9.58
C HIS A 379 -24.86 0.41 -10.73
N ARG A 380 -25.38 1.63 -10.59
CA ARG A 380 -25.55 2.61 -11.69
C ARG A 380 -24.25 3.11 -12.31
N ASP A 381 -23.13 2.86 -11.65
CA ASP A 381 -21.82 3.22 -12.14
C ASP A 381 -21.11 2.06 -12.87
N HIS A 382 -21.69 0.86 -12.89
CA HIS A 382 -21.12 -0.33 -13.55
C HIS A 382 -21.87 -0.78 -14.82
N SER A 383 -23.19 -0.99 -14.72
CA SER A 383 -23.97 -1.64 -15.78
C SER A 383 -24.58 -0.74 -16.87
N PRO A 384 -24.99 0.53 -16.62
CA PRO A 384 -25.76 1.28 -17.62
C PRO A 384 -25.04 1.49 -18.96
N GLY A 385 -23.70 1.63 -18.93
CA GLY A 385 -22.88 1.74 -20.14
C GLY A 385 -22.94 0.51 -21.05
N ALA A 386 -23.39 -0.65 -20.54
CA ALA A 386 -23.47 -1.89 -21.32
C ALA A 386 -24.45 -1.77 -22.49
N ARG A 387 -25.56 -1.05 -22.28
CA ARG A 387 -26.55 -0.77 -23.32
C ARG A 387 -25.91 0.01 -24.48
N LEU A 388 -25.26 1.14 -24.17
CA LEU A 388 -24.60 1.98 -25.16
C LEU A 388 -23.49 1.25 -25.92
N LEU A 389 -22.64 0.50 -25.19
CA LEU A 389 -21.54 -0.23 -25.80
C LEU A 389 -22.06 -1.36 -26.70
N LYS A 390 -23.11 -2.07 -26.28
CA LYS A 390 -23.76 -3.11 -27.08
C LYS A 390 -24.38 -2.54 -28.36
N GLU A 391 -25.11 -1.42 -28.27
CA GLU A 391 -25.68 -0.73 -29.44
C GLU A 391 -24.61 -0.39 -30.49
N LYS A 392 -23.41 0.02 -30.05
CA LYS A 392 -22.29 0.38 -30.95
C LYS A 392 -21.54 -0.82 -31.52
N THR A 393 -21.55 -1.98 -30.86
CA THR A 393 -20.62 -3.08 -31.16
C THR A 393 -21.30 -4.40 -31.55
N GLY A 394 -22.57 -4.59 -31.17
CA GLY A 394 -23.26 -5.86 -31.27
C GLY A 394 -22.72 -6.95 -30.34
N ALA A 395 -21.89 -6.59 -29.35
CA ALA A 395 -21.28 -7.53 -28.41
C ALA A 395 -22.33 -8.23 -27.52
N THR A 396 -22.04 -9.49 -27.17
CA THR A 396 -22.89 -10.29 -26.26
C THR A 396 -22.67 -9.82 -24.82
N THR A 397 -23.76 -9.58 -24.08
CA THR A 397 -23.70 -9.21 -22.66
C THR A 397 -23.81 -10.42 -21.74
N TYR A 398 -22.98 -10.43 -20.70
CA TYR A 398 -22.90 -11.47 -19.68
C TYR A 398 -23.02 -10.85 -18.28
N GLY A 399 -23.70 -11.53 -17.36
CA GLY A 399 -23.82 -11.07 -15.97
C GLY A 399 -25.04 -11.65 -15.28
N MET A 400 -25.60 -10.93 -14.31
CA MET A 400 -26.84 -11.27 -13.62
C MET A 400 -27.75 -10.04 -13.54
N ALA A 401 -29.05 -10.22 -13.78
CA ALA A 401 -30.03 -9.14 -13.64
C ALA A 401 -30.23 -8.74 -12.16
N ALA A 402 -30.69 -7.52 -11.93
CA ALA A 402 -31.03 -7.04 -10.60
C ALA A 402 -32.19 -7.86 -9.99
N LEU A 403 -32.08 -8.20 -8.71
CA LEU A 403 -33.17 -8.81 -7.93
C LEU A 403 -33.99 -7.77 -7.15
N HIS A 404 -33.44 -6.57 -6.99
CA HIS A 404 -34.01 -5.46 -6.23
C HIS A 404 -33.80 -4.14 -6.99
N ASP A 405 -34.72 -3.20 -6.81
CA ASP A 405 -34.71 -1.95 -7.58
C ASP A 405 -33.83 -0.84 -6.96
N GLU A 406 -33.69 -0.81 -5.63
CA GLU A 406 -33.07 0.33 -4.94
C GLU A 406 -31.58 0.45 -5.29
N GLY A 407 -31.19 1.55 -5.93
CA GLY A 407 -29.79 1.84 -6.27
C GLY A 407 -29.23 1.05 -7.45
N GLN A 408 -30.04 0.16 -8.03
CA GLN A 408 -29.68 -0.73 -9.13
C GLN A 408 -30.22 -0.19 -10.47
N ASP A 409 -29.63 -0.66 -11.55
CA ASP A 409 -30.07 -0.55 -12.94
C ASP A 409 -30.86 -1.80 -13.31
N THR A 410 -32.18 -1.70 -13.17
CA THR A 410 -33.12 -2.77 -13.50
C THR A 410 -33.34 -2.95 -15.00
N SER A 411 -32.79 -2.05 -15.83
CA SER A 411 -32.89 -2.15 -17.29
C SER A 411 -31.84 -3.11 -17.89
N PHE A 412 -30.78 -3.42 -17.14
CA PHE A 412 -29.78 -4.38 -17.56
C PHE A 412 -30.31 -5.82 -17.46
N VAL A 413 -30.52 -6.43 -18.63
CA VAL A 413 -30.76 -7.87 -18.78
C VAL A 413 -29.65 -8.43 -19.66
N PRO A 414 -28.80 -9.34 -19.14
CA PRO A 414 -27.72 -9.92 -19.94
C PRO A 414 -28.28 -10.86 -21.01
N ASP A 415 -27.61 -10.96 -22.17
CA ASP A 415 -27.92 -11.99 -23.16
C ASP A 415 -27.67 -13.40 -22.60
N VAL A 416 -26.64 -13.51 -21.76
CA VAL A 416 -26.25 -14.75 -21.08
C VAL A 416 -26.19 -14.50 -19.59
N THR A 417 -27.10 -15.11 -18.84
CA THR A 417 -27.04 -15.14 -17.38
C THR A 417 -25.95 -16.12 -16.93
N LEU A 418 -25.04 -15.67 -16.07
CA LEU A 418 -23.96 -16.50 -15.55
C LEU A 418 -24.29 -17.03 -14.15
N ALA A 419 -23.86 -18.26 -13.88
CA ALA A 419 -23.84 -18.88 -12.56
C ALA A 419 -22.42 -18.95 -11.98
N ASP A 420 -22.32 -19.34 -10.72
CA ASP A 420 -21.02 -19.55 -10.10
C ASP A 420 -20.21 -20.64 -10.80
N GLY A 421 -18.97 -20.33 -11.18
CA GLY A 421 -18.05 -21.27 -11.80
C GLY A 421 -18.16 -21.37 -13.32
N ASP A 422 -19.13 -20.72 -13.96
CA ASP A 422 -19.22 -20.67 -15.42
C ASP A 422 -17.94 -20.08 -16.02
N GLU A 423 -17.45 -20.68 -17.12
CA GLU A 423 -16.30 -20.17 -17.85
C GLU A 423 -16.72 -19.71 -19.25
N VAL A 424 -16.33 -18.49 -19.61
CA VAL A 424 -16.54 -17.93 -20.94
C VAL A 424 -15.20 -17.80 -21.64
N THR A 425 -15.08 -18.40 -22.82
CA THR A 425 -13.90 -18.24 -23.68
C THR A 425 -13.89 -16.83 -24.26
N LEU A 426 -12.79 -16.11 -24.00
CA LEU A 426 -12.53 -14.77 -24.51
C LEU A 426 -12.05 -14.82 -25.98
N PRO A 427 -12.10 -13.69 -26.72
CA PRO A 427 -11.76 -13.68 -28.13
C PRO A 427 -10.29 -14.04 -28.44
N ASP A 428 -9.42 -13.91 -27.45
CA ASP A 428 -8.00 -14.27 -27.55
C ASP A 428 -7.69 -15.71 -27.07
N GLY A 429 -8.73 -16.49 -26.73
CA GLY A 429 -8.65 -17.89 -26.32
C GLY A 429 -8.45 -18.12 -24.82
N ARG A 430 -8.22 -17.07 -24.01
CA ARG A 430 -8.20 -17.19 -22.55
C ARG A 430 -9.60 -17.47 -22.00
N ARG A 431 -9.70 -17.97 -20.77
CA ARG A 431 -11.00 -18.21 -20.12
C ARG A 431 -11.24 -17.24 -18.97
N LEU A 432 -12.41 -16.63 -18.96
CA LEU A 432 -12.88 -15.79 -17.88
C LEU A 432 -13.91 -16.57 -17.05
N ARG A 433 -13.58 -16.84 -15.79
CA ARG A 433 -14.44 -17.59 -14.87
C ARG A 433 -15.32 -16.64 -14.06
N ALA A 434 -16.62 -16.87 -14.08
CA ALA A 434 -17.58 -16.21 -13.20
C ALA A 434 -17.46 -16.75 -11.78
N ILE A 435 -17.41 -15.85 -10.80
CA ILE A 435 -17.33 -16.20 -9.37
C ILE A 435 -18.45 -15.43 -8.68
N HIS A 436 -19.52 -16.13 -8.32
CA HIS A 436 -20.64 -15.51 -7.61
C HIS A 436 -20.20 -15.13 -6.20
N THR A 437 -20.27 -13.84 -5.91
CA THR A 437 -19.84 -13.22 -4.65
C THR A 437 -20.92 -12.27 -4.14
N PRO A 438 -22.11 -12.80 -3.79
CA PRO A 438 -23.20 -11.99 -3.28
C PRO A 438 -22.86 -11.39 -1.91
N GLY A 439 -23.61 -10.36 -1.52
CA GLY A 439 -23.52 -9.74 -0.21
C GLY A 439 -23.34 -8.22 -0.26
N HIS A 440 -22.60 -7.68 -1.22
CA HIS A 440 -22.69 -6.24 -1.54
C HIS A 440 -23.98 -5.96 -2.31
N ALA A 441 -24.18 -6.73 -3.38
CA ALA A 441 -25.42 -6.87 -4.14
C ALA A 441 -25.69 -8.37 -4.34
N ALA A 442 -26.95 -8.77 -4.44
CA ALA A 442 -27.31 -10.19 -4.57
C ALA A 442 -26.87 -10.81 -5.91
N ASN A 443 -26.76 -9.98 -6.94
CA ASN A 443 -26.35 -10.35 -8.29
C ASN A 443 -24.86 -10.13 -8.58
N HIS A 444 -24.02 -9.94 -7.55
CA HIS A 444 -22.62 -9.58 -7.74
C HIS A 444 -21.74 -10.77 -8.17
N LEU A 445 -21.01 -10.58 -9.27
CA LEU A 445 -20.00 -11.48 -9.81
C LEU A 445 -18.61 -10.83 -9.74
N CYS A 446 -17.63 -11.58 -9.25
CA CYS A 446 -16.23 -11.36 -9.58
C CYS A 446 -15.87 -12.17 -10.83
N TYR A 447 -14.82 -11.77 -11.55
CA TYR A 447 -14.34 -12.50 -12.72
C TYR A 447 -12.87 -12.90 -12.55
N GLY A 448 -12.57 -14.20 -12.65
CA GLY A 448 -11.21 -14.75 -12.55
C GLY A 448 -10.58 -14.97 -13.92
N LEU A 449 -9.34 -14.49 -14.09
CA LEU A 449 -8.48 -14.74 -15.24
C LEU A 449 -7.24 -15.49 -14.76
N ASN A 450 -7.31 -16.83 -14.78
CA ASN A 450 -6.30 -17.71 -14.16
C ASN A 450 -4.92 -17.55 -14.81
N GLU A 451 -4.87 -17.38 -16.13
CA GLU A 451 -3.63 -17.20 -16.89
C GLU A 451 -2.85 -15.94 -16.48
N ALA A 452 -3.51 -14.98 -15.82
CA ALA A 452 -2.91 -13.76 -15.29
C ALA A 452 -2.84 -13.75 -13.74
N SER A 453 -3.30 -14.82 -13.07
CA SER A 453 -3.51 -14.87 -11.61
C SER A 453 -4.23 -13.62 -11.08
N LEU A 454 -5.24 -13.17 -11.82
CA LEU A 454 -5.95 -11.90 -11.61
C LEU A 454 -7.44 -12.15 -11.37
N VAL A 455 -8.01 -11.47 -10.38
CA VAL A 455 -9.46 -11.45 -10.15
C VAL A 455 -9.97 -10.02 -10.27
N PHE A 456 -10.93 -9.78 -11.15
CA PHE A 456 -11.69 -8.54 -11.23
C PHE A 456 -12.77 -8.59 -10.16
N THR A 457 -12.66 -7.74 -9.14
CA THR A 457 -13.46 -7.86 -7.91
C THR A 457 -14.70 -6.99 -7.87
N GLY A 458 -14.93 -6.16 -8.88
CA GLY A 458 -16.00 -5.15 -8.85
C GLY A 458 -15.99 -4.40 -7.53
N ASP A 459 -17.15 -4.32 -6.90
CA ASP A 459 -17.35 -3.71 -5.59
C ASP A 459 -17.43 -4.74 -4.45
N HIS A 460 -16.91 -5.95 -4.65
CA HIS A 460 -16.78 -6.89 -3.55
C HIS A 460 -15.55 -6.59 -2.69
N VAL A 461 -14.43 -6.27 -3.35
CA VAL A 461 -13.17 -5.84 -2.72
C VAL A 461 -12.64 -4.64 -3.49
N MET A 462 -12.62 -3.47 -2.86
CA MET A 462 -12.12 -2.21 -3.42
C MET A 462 -10.92 -1.67 -2.65
N GLN A 463 -10.17 -0.75 -3.26
CA GLN A 463 -9.03 -0.14 -2.60
C GLN A 463 -9.44 1.14 -1.84
N GLY A 464 -9.02 1.24 -0.58
CA GLY A 464 -9.10 2.49 0.21
C GLY A 464 -10.34 2.62 1.11
N SER A 465 -11.42 1.88 0.87
CA SER A 465 -12.61 1.87 1.73
C SER A 465 -13.25 0.49 1.81
N THR A 466 -14.10 0.31 2.82
CA THR A 466 -15.03 -0.83 2.87
C THR A 466 -16.28 -0.52 2.05
N VAL A 467 -16.84 -1.54 1.41
CA VAL A 467 -18.07 -1.41 0.61
C VAL A 467 -19.29 -1.24 1.50
N VAL A 468 -20.37 -0.67 0.97
CA VAL A 468 -21.63 -0.58 1.71
C VAL A 468 -22.39 -1.89 1.56
N ILE A 469 -22.82 -2.48 2.66
CA ILE A 469 -23.75 -3.61 2.64
C ILE A 469 -25.15 -3.05 2.92
N ASN A 470 -26.05 -3.12 1.94
CA ASN A 470 -27.38 -2.48 2.00
C ASN A 470 -28.52 -3.51 1.85
N PRO A 471 -29.09 -4.00 2.96
CA PRO A 471 -30.25 -4.91 2.89
C PRO A 471 -31.48 -4.29 2.23
N PRO A 472 -32.33 -5.08 1.55
CA PRO A 472 -32.27 -6.55 1.46
C PRO A 472 -31.31 -7.10 0.38
N ASP A 473 -30.84 -6.25 -0.54
CA ASP A 473 -29.98 -6.69 -1.64
C ASP A 473 -28.57 -7.09 -1.17
N GLY A 474 -28.03 -6.33 -0.21
CA GLY A 474 -26.80 -6.65 0.49
C GLY A 474 -27.06 -7.45 1.78
N HIS A 475 -26.16 -8.37 2.10
CA HIS A 475 -26.27 -9.23 3.28
C HIS A 475 -24.89 -9.51 3.91
N MET A 476 -24.72 -9.27 5.21
CA MET A 476 -23.40 -9.29 5.86
C MET A 476 -22.82 -10.70 5.97
N ALA A 477 -23.61 -11.71 6.35
CA ALA A 477 -23.11 -13.08 6.46
C ALA A 477 -22.68 -13.61 5.09
N THR A 478 -23.48 -13.32 4.06
CA THR A 478 -23.21 -13.70 2.67
C THR A 478 -21.97 -12.98 2.14
N TYR A 479 -21.81 -11.70 2.46
CA TYR A 479 -20.62 -10.93 2.11
C TYR A 479 -19.34 -11.53 2.72
N LEU A 480 -19.36 -11.90 4.00
CA LEU A 480 -18.21 -12.53 4.66
C LEU A 480 -17.87 -13.89 4.06
N ALA A 481 -18.88 -14.73 3.77
CA ALA A 481 -18.67 -16.02 3.10
C ALA A 481 -18.07 -15.86 1.69
N SER A 482 -18.53 -14.84 0.94
CA SER A 482 -17.96 -14.50 -0.37
C SER A 482 -16.51 -14.01 -0.28
N LEU A 483 -16.17 -13.24 0.76
CA LEU A 483 -14.77 -12.85 1.03
C LEU A 483 -13.89 -14.07 1.33
N GLU A 484 -14.35 -14.99 2.17
CA GLU A 484 -13.61 -16.24 2.47
C GLU A 484 -13.38 -17.08 1.21
N LYS A 485 -14.41 -17.19 0.37
CA LYS A 485 -14.30 -17.84 -0.95
C LYS A 485 -13.24 -17.18 -1.84
N LEU A 486 -13.20 -15.85 -1.90
CA LEU A 486 -12.18 -15.12 -2.67
C LEU A 486 -10.77 -15.28 -2.06
N ALA A 487 -10.65 -15.31 -0.73
CA ALA A 487 -9.36 -15.49 -0.04
C ALA A 487 -8.75 -16.88 -0.29
N ALA A 488 -9.59 -17.88 -0.55
CA ALA A 488 -9.17 -19.23 -0.89
C ALA A 488 -8.69 -19.39 -2.35
N LEU A 489 -8.84 -18.36 -3.20
CA LEU A 489 -8.32 -18.36 -4.55
C LEU A 489 -6.81 -18.11 -4.55
N ASP A 490 -6.08 -18.83 -5.40
CA ASP A 490 -4.65 -18.60 -5.64
C ASP A 490 -4.42 -17.41 -6.59
N ALA A 491 -5.05 -16.27 -6.27
CA ALA A 491 -4.90 -15.04 -7.00
C ALA A 491 -3.65 -14.29 -6.51
N ARG A 492 -2.92 -13.69 -7.45
CA ARG A 492 -1.80 -12.78 -7.15
C ARG A 492 -2.26 -11.32 -7.09
N TRP A 493 -3.30 -10.98 -7.85
CA TRP A 493 -3.77 -9.61 -8.05
C TRP A 493 -5.29 -9.51 -7.94
N LEU A 494 -5.76 -8.39 -7.37
CA LEU A 494 -7.17 -7.97 -7.42
C LEU A 494 -7.28 -6.69 -8.24
N ALA A 495 -8.16 -6.68 -9.24
CA ALA A 495 -8.51 -5.53 -10.05
C ALA A 495 -9.91 -5.01 -9.63
N PRO A 496 -9.98 -3.97 -8.78
CA PRO A 496 -11.25 -3.52 -8.19
C PRO A 496 -12.08 -2.67 -9.16
N GLY A 497 -13.38 -2.55 -8.88
CA GLY A 497 -14.25 -1.55 -9.51
C GLY A 497 -13.77 -0.12 -9.29
N HIS A 498 -13.12 0.14 -8.16
CA HIS A 498 -12.57 1.46 -7.82
C HIS A 498 -11.16 1.37 -7.22
N GLY A 499 -10.27 2.26 -7.67
CA GLY A 499 -8.89 2.37 -7.19
C GLY A 499 -7.88 1.56 -8.00
N PHE A 500 -6.66 1.42 -7.48
CA PHE A 500 -5.57 0.71 -8.15
C PHE A 500 -5.66 -0.80 -8.00
N VAL A 501 -4.98 -1.53 -8.88
CA VAL A 501 -4.75 -2.97 -8.70
C VAL A 501 -4.03 -3.22 -7.36
N MET A 502 -4.47 -4.26 -6.67
CA MET A 502 -3.99 -4.64 -5.34
C MET A 502 -3.26 -5.99 -5.39
N ASP A 503 -2.18 -6.11 -4.62
CA ASP A 503 -1.43 -7.35 -4.41
C ASP A 503 -1.83 -8.06 -3.12
N ARG A 504 -1.25 -9.24 -2.87
CA ARG A 504 -1.45 -10.04 -1.64
C ARG A 504 -2.95 -10.21 -1.27
N PRO A 505 -3.77 -10.79 -2.16
CA PRO A 505 -5.22 -10.81 -2.00
C PRO A 505 -5.69 -11.38 -0.65
N ALA A 506 -5.16 -12.54 -0.25
CA ALA A 506 -5.52 -13.19 1.01
C ALA A 506 -5.28 -12.29 2.23
N GLN A 507 -4.15 -11.57 2.28
CA GLN A 507 -3.85 -10.65 3.39
C GLN A 507 -4.82 -9.46 3.43
N ARG A 508 -5.16 -8.90 2.26
CA ARG A 508 -6.09 -7.77 2.16
C ARG A 508 -7.50 -8.17 2.55
N ILE A 509 -7.95 -9.32 2.08
CA ILE A 509 -9.27 -9.86 2.41
C ILE A 509 -9.35 -10.20 3.90
N ALA A 510 -8.32 -10.83 4.48
CA ALA A 510 -8.27 -11.11 5.92
C ALA A 510 -8.40 -9.83 6.77
N ARG A 511 -7.74 -8.73 6.37
CA ARG A 511 -7.89 -7.42 7.03
C ARG A 511 -9.31 -6.87 6.92
N LEU A 512 -9.96 -7.05 5.76
CA LEU A 512 -11.34 -6.62 5.54
C LEU A 512 -12.32 -7.42 6.40
N ILE A 513 -12.16 -8.75 6.46
CA ILE A 513 -12.94 -9.63 7.36
C ILE A 513 -12.76 -9.19 8.81
N ALA A 514 -11.52 -9.02 9.26
CA ALA A 514 -11.22 -8.58 10.63
C ALA A 514 -11.86 -7.23 10.95
N HIS A 515 -11.85 -6.28 10.01
CA HIS A 515 -12.52 -4.99 10.17
C HIS A 515 -14.04 -5.14 10.35
N ARG A 516 -14.69 -5.99 9.56
CA ARG A 516 -16.14 -6.25 9.70
C ARG A 516 -16.49 -6.92 11.02
N LEU A 517 -15.70 -7.91 11.45
CA LEU A 517 -15.92 -8.59 12.72
C LEU A 517 -15.67 -7.67 13.92
N ALA A 518 -14.70 -6.75 13.83
CA ALA A 518 -14.51 -5.71 14.83
C ALA A 518 -15.73 -4.78 14.91
N ARG A 519 -16.31 -4.38 13.78
CA ARG A 519 -17.54 -3.56 13.75
C ARG A 519 -18.76 -4.32 14.30
N GLU A 520 -18.88 -5.62 14.03
CA GLU A 520 -19.90 -6.48 14.64
C GLU A 520 -19.76 -6.53 16.16
N ALA A 521 -18.54 -6.71 16.67
CA ALA A 521 -18.26 -6.68 18.10
C ALA A 521 -18.64 -5.33 18.73
N SER A 522 -18.30 -4.21 18.09
CA SER A 522 -18.73 -2.87 18.53
C SER A 522 -20.25 -2.71 18.52
N THR A 523 -20.94 -3.30 17.54
CA THR A 523 -22.41 -3.29 17.45
C THR A 523 -23.05 -3.99 18.65
N LEU A 524 -22.52 -5.16 19.00
CA LEU A 524 -23.00 -5.93 20.14
C LEU A 524 -22.69 -5.24 21.48
N ALA A 525 -21.50 -4.66 21.62
CA ALA A 525 -21.14 -3.86 22.78
C ALA A 525 -22.09 -2.67 22.96
N ALA A 526 -22.41 -1.96 21.87
CA ALA A 526 -23.37 -0.85 21.90
C ALA A 526 -24.78 -1.31 22.31
N LEU A 527 -25.26 -2.46 21.82
CA LEU A 527 -26.55 -3.03 22.25
C LEU A 527 -26.61 -3.33 23.74
N ARG A 528 -25.51 -3.85 24.32
CA ARG A 528 -25.42 -4.12 25.77
C ARG A 528 -25.36 -2.84 26.58
N GLN A 529 -24.60 -1.84 26.10
CA GLN A 529 -24.42 -0.56 26.78
C GLN A 529 -25.70 0.29 26.78
N VAL A 530 -26.36 0.41 25.63
CA VAL A 530 -27.54 1.27 25.45
C VAL A 530 -28.83 0.56 25.90
N GLY A 531 -28.85 -0.77 25.87
CA GLY A 531 -30.07 -1.57 26.03
C GLY A 531 -30.90 -1.58 24.74
N PRO A 532 -32.18 -1.99 24.80
CA PRO A 532 -33.06 -2.02 23.64
C PRO A 532 -33.10 -0.64 22.96
N ALA A 533 -32.73 -0.52 21.68
CA ALA A 533 -32.56 0.79 21.03
C ALA A 533 -32.88 0.75 19.53
N SER A 534 -33.29 1.89 18.97
CA SER A 534 -33.47 1.99 17.51
C SER A 534 -32.11 2.07 16.81
N ILE A 535 -32.09 1.76 15.52
CA ILE A 535 -30.87 1.85 14.71
C ILE A 535 -30.31 3.28 14.66
N GLU A 536 -31.17 4.30 14.72
CA GLU A 536 -30.77 5.72 14.80
C GLU A 536 -30.00 6.03 16.08
N THR A 537 -30.40 5.41 17.19
CA THR A 537 -29.73 5.57 18.49
C THR A 537 -28.40 4.83 18.52
N LEU A 538 -28.33 3.65 17.90
CA LEU A 538 -27.11 2.83 17.87
C LEU A 538 -26.03 3.37 16.92
N THR A 539 -26.44 3.97 15.78
CA THR A 539 -25.50 4.44 14.75
C THR A 539 -24.37 5.33 15.30
N PRO A 540 -24.62 6.43 16.02
CA PRO A 540 -23.54 7.28 16.52
C PRO A 540 -22.66 6.62 17.59
N VAL A 541 -23.16 5.61 18.30
CA VAL A 541 -22.37 4.85 19.29
C VAL A 541 -21.45 3.87 18.58
N VAL A 542 -21.99 3.09 17.65
CA VAL A 542 -21.21 2.10 16.88
C VAL A 542 -20.21 2.77 15.96
N TYR A 543 -20.54 3.92 15.38
CA TYR A 543 -19.74 4.67 14.42
C TYR A 543 -19.21 5.99 14.99
N ALA A 544 -18.86 6.01 16.28
CA ALA A 544 -18.26 7.17 16.94
C ALA A 544 -16.93 7.63 16.29
N ASP A 545 -16.23 6.70 15.63
CA ASP A 545 -15.00 6.92 14.86
C ASP A 545 -15.25 7.46 13.43
N VAL A 546 -16.50 7.55 12.99
CA VAL A 546 -16.87 8.00 11.65
C VAL A 546 -17.53 9.38 11.71
N PRO A 547 -17.15 10.34 10.83
CA PRO A 547 -17.79 11.64 10.78
C PRO A 547 -19.31 11.55 10.60
N ALA A 548 -20.06 12.37 11.34
CA ALA A 548 -21.52 12.36 11.34
C ALA A 548 -22.16 12.48 9.94
N ALA A 549 -21.51 13.22 9.04
CA ALA A 549 -21.95 13.35 7.64
C ALA A 549 -22.02 12.01 6.88
N ARG A 550 -21.33 10.97 7.34
CA ARG A 550 -21.33 9.61 6.76
C ARG A 550 -22.25 8.64 7.49
N HIS A 551 -22.90 9.04 8.58
CA HIS A 551 -23.75 8.14 9.38
C HIS A 551 -24.96 7.62 8.60
N ALA A 552 -25.52 8.40 7.67
CA ALA A 552 -26.62 7.96 6.82
C ALA A 552 -26.25 6.71 5.99
N VAL A 553 -25.02 6.64 5.48
CA VAL A 553 -24.50 5.49 4.74
C VAL A 553 -24.11 4.36 5.70
N ALA A 554 -23.44 4.69 6.82
CA ALA A 554 -23.04 3.73 7.84
C ALA A 554 -24.24 2.95 8.43
N LYS A 555 -25.39 3.60 8.57
CA LYS A 555 -26.65 3.01 9.02
C LYS A 555 -27.06 1.78 8.20
N ARG A 556 -26.80 1.78 6.89
CA ARG A 556 -27.10 0.63 6.01
C ARG A 556 -26.29 -0.59 6.41
N SER A 557 -24.98 -0.41 6.62
CA SER A 557 -24.10 -1.49 7.08
C SER A 557 -24.36 -1.88 8.54
N LEU A 558 -24.78 -0.94 9.40
CA LEU A 558 -25.25 -1.27 10.76
C LEU A 558 -26.44 -2.23 10.71
N ARG A 559 -27.42 -1.95 9.86
CA ARG A 559 -28.59 -2.81 9.67
C ARG A 559 -28.16 -4.22 9.27
N ALA A 560 -27.25 -4.35 8.31
CA ALA A 560 -26.74 -5.64 7.87
C ALA A 560 -26.03 -6.43 9.00
N HIS A 561 -25.28 -5.74 9.88
CA HIS A 561 -24.69 -6.37 11.07
C HIS A 561 -25.75 -6.83 12.07
N LEU A 562 -26.77 -6.00 12.31
CA LEU A 562 -27.88 -6.33 13.22
C LEU A 562 -28.69 -7.53 12.73
N GLU A 563 -29.00 -7.59 11.44
CA GLU A 563 -29.69 -8.71 10.79
C GLU A 563 -28.86 -10.00 10.93
N LYS A 564 -27.57 -9.98 10.58
CA LYS A 564 -26.67 -11.12 10.81
C LYS A 564 -26.64 -11.55 12.28
N LEU A 565 -26.51 -10.60 13.22
CA LEU A 565 -26.51 -10.92 14.66
C LEU A 565 -27.83 -11.56 15.11
N ALA A 566 -28.96 -11.21 14.49
CA ALA A 566 -30.24 -11.87 14.78
C ALA A 566 -30.31 -13.28 14.19
N GLU A 567 -29.79 -13.49 12.98
CA GLU A 567 -29.65 -14.84 12.39
C GLU A 567 -28.76 -15.74 13.23
N ASP A 568 -27.67 -15.19 13.79
CA ASP A 568 -26.76 -15.89 14.71
C ASP A 568 -27.40 -16.12 16.11
N GLY A 569 -28.60 -15.61 16.37
CA GLY A 569 -29.29 -15.74 17.67
C GLY A 569 -28.70 -14.86 18.79
N ARG A 570 -27.96 -13.81 18.44
CA ARG A 570 -27.22 -12.92 19.36
C ARG A 570 -27.89 -11.56 19.57
N ALA A 571 -28.80 -11.18 18.67
CA ALA A 571 -29.64 -9.99 18.78
C ALA A 571 -31.09 -10.31 18.40
N ALA A 572 -32.02 -9.44 18.77
CA ALA A 572 -33.41 -9.51 18.32
C ALA A 572 -33.95 -8.11 18.09
N VAL A 573 -34.90 -7.99 17.17
CA VAL A 573 -35.68 -6.77 16.93
C VAL A 573 -37.11 -6.98 17.42
N SER A 574 -37.64 -6.04 18.19
CA SER A 574 -39.05 -6.02 18.60
C SER A 574 -39.94 -5.43 17.50
N SER A 575 -41.25 -5.62 17.63
CA SER A 575 -42.25 -5.12 16.67
C SER A 575 -42.24 -3.59 16.49
N ASP A 576 -41.75 -2.84 17.48
CA ASP A 576 -41.55 -1.39 17.43
C ASP A 576 -40.20 -0.96 16.82
N GLY A 577 -39.42 -1.91 16.27
CA GLY A 577 -38.16 -1.65 15.57
C GLY A 577 -36.95 -1.42 16.47
N ARG A 578 -37.03 -1.76 17.76
CA ARG A 578 -35.89 -1.67 18.69
C ARG A 578 -35.08 -2.97 18.70
N TRP A 579 -33.77 -2.83 18.58
CA TRP A 579 -32.81 -3.92 18.66
C TRP A 579 -32.33 -4.11 20.09
N ARG A 580 -32.18 -5.36 20.53
CA ARG A 580 -31.62 -5.74 21.83
C ARG A 580 -30.63 -6.89 21.68
N SER A 581 -29.64 -6.97 22.58
CA SER A 581 -28.80 -8.16 22.69
C SER A 581 -29.57 -9.32 23.32
N LEU A 582 -29.27 -10.55 22.89
CA LEU A 582 -29.74 -11.80 23.49
C LEU A 582 -28.66 -12.45 24.37
N GLU A 583 -27.44 -11.93 24.36
CA GLU A 583 -26.36 -12.42 25.21
C GLU A 583 -26.50 -11.81 26.60
N ALA A 584 -26.27 -12.62 27.64
CA ALA A 584 -26.29 -12.14 29.00
C ALA A 584 -25.27 -10.99 29.16
N THR A 585 -25.69 -9.88 29.77
CA THR A 585 -24.74 -8.94 30.36
C THR A 585 -24.07 -9.67 31.50
N ASP A 586 -22.78 -9.98 31.38
CA ASP A 586 -21.98 -10.38 32.53
C ASP A 586 -22.19 -9.30 33.60
N ALA A 587 -22.84 -9.69 34.70
CA ALA A 587 -23.05 -8.82 35.84
C ALA A 587 -21.67 -8.45 36.41
N ALA A 588 -21.38 -7.15 36.41
CA ALA A 588 -20.14 -6.58 36.93
C ALA A 588 -19.91 -6.89 38.42
#